data_AF-F3FTD9-F1
#
_entry.id   AF-F3FTD9-F1
#
_cell.length_a   1.000
_cell.length_b   1.000
_cell.length_c   1.000
_cell.angle_alpha   90.00
_cell.angle_beta   90.00
_cell.angle_gamma   90.00
#
_symmetry.space_group_name_H-M   'P 1'
#
loop_
_entity.id
_entity.type
_entity.pdbx_description
1 polymer ?
#
loop_
_entity_poly.entity_id
_entity_poly.type
_entity_poly.pdbx_seq_one_letter_code
_entity_poly.pdbx_strand_id
1 'polypeptide(L)'
;MQYAFPLITVLIWAINTAVTKASAGVIFPAEIGFYRWALAGLLFTPFMLGPVWANRAAIRPVLGKIFILAVLGTALYQSLAYFAASLTTATNMGIIQSMVPMMALGLSIA
;
A
#
# COMPACT_ATOMS: atom_id res chain seq x y z
N MET A 1 6.41 23.60 12.34
CA MET A 1 6.28 23.12 10.94
C MET A 1 6.47 21.62 10.77
N GLN A 2 7.09 20.87 11.70
CA GLN A 2 7.29 19.41 11.56
C GLN A 2 6.01 18.55 11.64
N TYR A 3 4.94 19.01 12.29
CA TYR A 3 3.69 18.24 12.41
C TYR A 3 2.78 18.30 11.17
N ALA A 4 3.04 19.22 10.24
CA ALA A 4 2.22 19.35 9.04
C ALA A 4 2.34 18.14 8.11
N PHE A 5 3.55 17.57 7.97
CA PHE A 5 3.79 16.40 7.11
C PHE A 5 3.04 15.14 7.58
N PRO A 6 3.08 14.74 8.87
CA PRO A 6 2.25 13.65 9.37
C PRO A 6 0.75 13.91 9.21
N LEU A 7 0.29 15.14 9.47
CA LEU A 7 -1.13 15.49 9.38
C LEU A 7 -1.65 15.36 7.95
N ILE A 8 -0.90 15.87 6.97
CA ILE A 8 -1.22 15.73 5.55
C ILE A 8 -1.21 14.26 5.15
N THR A 9 -0.23 13.48 5.62
CA THR A 9 -0.17 12.04 5.36
C THR A 9 -1.42 11.32 5.86
N VAL A 10 -1.81 11.56 7.12
CA VAL A 10 -3.00 10.93 7.72
C VAL A 10 -4.26 11.36 6.96
N LEU A 11 -4.37 12.63 6.57
CA LEU A 11 -5.50 13.12 5.76
C LEU A 11 -5.58 12.43 4.40
N ILE A 12 -4.46 12.30 3.68
CA ILE A 12 -4.39 11.61 2.39
C ILE A 12 -4.84 10.15 2.54
N TRP A 13 -4.38 9.46 3.58
CA TRP A 13 -4.73 8.06 3.85
C TRP A 13 -6.20 7.89 4.27
N ALA A 14 -6.74 8.82 5.06
CA ALA A 14 -8.15 8.83 5.44
C ALA A 14 -9.05 9.03 4.21
N ILE A 15 -8.73 10.01 3.36
CA ILE A 15 -9.43 10.23 2.08
C ILE A 15 -9.32 8.99 1.20
N ASN A 16 -8.13 8.38 1.11
CA ASN A 16 -7.93 7.17 0.32
C ASN A 16 -8.85 6.02 0.77
N THR A 17 -9.02 5.83 2.08
CA THR A 17 -9.89 4.80 2.66
C THR A 17 -11.36 5.11 2.39
N ALA A 18 -11.78 6.37 2.53
CA ALA A 18 -13.14 6.82 2.24
C ALA A 18 -13.50 6.63 0.76
N VAL A 19 -12.61 7.06 -0.16
CA VAL A 19 -12.79 6.86 -1.61
C VAL A 19 -12.83 5.38 -1.96
N THR A 20 -11.94 4.58 -1.38
CA THR A 20 -11.94 3.12 -1.58
C THR A 20 -13.28 2.48 -1.20
N LYS A 21 -13.85 2.88 -0.06
CA LYS A 21 -15.18 2.39 0.36
C LYS A 21 -16.29 2.86 -0.57
N ALA A 22 -16.25 4.12 -1.01
CA ALA A 22 -17.23 4.66 -1.96
C ALA A 22 -17.17 3.94 -3.32
N SER A 23 -15.97 3.62 -3.80
CA SER A 23 -15.76 2.91 -5.07
C SER A 23 -16.06 1.42 -4.99
N ALA A 24 -16.01 0.79 -3.81
CA ALA A 24 -16.30 -0.62 -3.62
C ALA A 24 -17.75 -1.02 -3.98
N GLY A 25 -18.67 -0.05 -4.08
CA GLY A 25 -20.05 -0.27 -4.54
C GLY A 25 -20.24 -0.20 -6.06
N VAL A 26 -19.24 0.26 -6.82
CA VAL A 26 -19.35 0.52 -8.26
C VAL A 26 -18.33 -0.30 -9.07
N ILE A 27 -17.16 -0.58 -8.51
CA ILE A 27 -16.05 -1.28 -9.17
C ILE A 27 -15.62 -2.44 -8.28
N PHE A 28 -15.35 -3.61 -8.87
CA PHE A 28 -14.89 -4.76 -8.10
C PHE A 28 -13.58 -4.41 -7.34
N PRO A 29 -13.44 -4.75 -6.06
CA PRO A 29 -12.29 -4.32 -5.25
C PRO A 29 -10.93 -4.77 -5.82
N ALA A 30 -10.90 -5.94 -6.45
CA ALA A 30 -9.71 -6.47 -7.12
C ALA A 30 -9.31 -5.63 -8.34
N GLU A 31 -10.28 -5.07 -9.06
CA GLU A 31 -10.02 -4.23 -10.24
C GLU A 31 -9.44 -2.87 -9.83
N ILE A 32 -9.95 -2.25 -8.76
CA ILE A 32 -9.41 -0.97 -8.24
C ILE A 32 -7.94 -1.13 -7.85
N GLY A 33 -7.62 -2.21 -7.13
CA GLY A 33 -6.24 -2.53 -6.74
C GLY A 33 -5.36 -2.76 -7.97
N PHE A 34 -5.85 -3.54 -8.94
CA PHE A 34 -5.12 -3.84 -10.17
C PHE A 34 -4.84 -2.58 -11.00
N TYR A 35 -5.84 -1.76 -11.30
CA TYR A 35 -5.68 -0.54 -12.11
C TYR A 35 -4.72 0.46 -11.47
N ARG A 36 -4.77 0.64 -10.15
CA ARG A 36 -3.85 1.54 -9.45
C ARG A 36 -2.40 1.10 -9.58
N TRP A 37 -2.12 -0.19 -9.35
CA TRP A 37 -0.76 -0.71 -9.41
C TRP A 37 -0.26 -0.88 -10.85
N ALA A 38 -1.14 -1.21 -11.79
CA ALA A 38 -0.81 -1.25 -13.22
C ALA A 38 -0.45 0.14 -13.74
N LEU A 39 -1.23 1.17 -13.40
CA LEU A 39 -0.93 2.56 -13.79
C LEU A 39 0.33 3.07 -13.12
N ALA A 40 0.51 2.79 -11.81
CA ALA A 40 1.75 3.14 -11.11
C ALA A 40 2.96 2.46 -11.76
N GLY A 41 2.87 1.17 -12.05
CA GLY A 41 3.90 0.44 -12.78
C GLY A 41 4.20 1.11 -14.11
N LEU A 42 3.19 1.39 -14.93
CA LEU A 42 3.36 1.99 -16.25
C LEU A 42 3.98 3.40 -16.19
N LEU A 43 3.59 4.21 -15.21
CA LEU A 43 4.14 5.56 -15.02
C LEU A 43 5.55 5.53 -14.44
N PHE A 44 5.83 4.70 -13.43
CA PHE A 44 7.13 4.68 -12.76
C PHE A 44 8.19 3.88 -13.50
N THR A 45 7.81 2.89 -14.33
CA THR A 45 8.73 2.08 -15.14
C THR A 45 9.70 2.94 -15.96
N PRO A 46 9.26 3.90 -16.81
CA PRO A 46 10.20 4.70 -17.60
C PRO A 46 11.15 5.56 -16.76
N PHE A 47 10.71 6.08 -15.61
CA PHE A 47 11.56 6.91 -14.74
C PHE A 47 12.53 6.11 -13.88
N MET A 48 12.13 4.93 -13.43
CA MET A 48 12.92 4.10 -12.51
C MET A 48 13.85 3.13 -13.25
N LEU A 49 13.61 2.82 -14.52
CA LEU A 49 14.43 1.90 -15.31
C LEU A 49 15.90 2.32 -15.37
N GLY A 50 16.20 3.60 -15.60
CA GLY A 50 17.58 4.11 -15.69
C GLY A 50 18.38 3.93 -14.39
N PRO A 51 17.91 4.46 -13.25
CA PRO A 51 18.57 4.29 -11.95
C PRO A 51 18.71 2.83 -11.51
N VAL A 52 17.70 1.99 -11.78
CA VAL A 52 17.71 0.55 -11.44
C VAL A 52 18.76 -0.18 -12.28
N TRP A 53 18.88 0.15 -13.56
CA TRP A 53 19.88 -0.45 -14.43
C TRP A 53 21.31 -0.10 -14.02
N ALA A 54 21.55 1.17 -13.65
CA ALA A 54 22.83 1.65 -13.14
C ALA A 54 23.22 0.94 -11.82
N ASN A 55 22.25 0.69 -10.93
CA ASN A 55 22.48 0.07 -9.62
C ASN A 55 22.20 -1.44 -9.59
N ARG A 56 22.14 -2.10 -10.76
CA ARG A 56 21.75 -3.52 -10.86
C ARG A 56 22.62 -4.44 -10.00
N ALA A 57 23.90 -4.13 -9.83
CA ALA A 57 24.83 -4.94 -9.04
C ALA A 57 24.47 -4.96 -7.55
N ALA A 58 23.95 -3.84 -7.03
CA ALA A 58 23.49 -3.74 -5.64
C ALA A 58 22.09 -4.35 -5.45
N ILE A 59 21.22 -4.23 -6.46
CA ILE A 59 19.82 -4.68 -6.37
C ILE A 59 19.70 -6.21 -6.56
N ARG A 60 20.49 -6.80 -7.46
CA ARG A 60 20.41 -8.23 -7.81
C ARG A 60 20.43 -9.20 -6.61
N PRO A 61 21.30 -9.06 -5.59
CA PRO A 61 21.30 -9.97 -4.44
C PRO A 61 20.09 -9.81 -3.51
N VAL A 62 19.42 -8.66 -3.53
CA VAL A 62 18.24 -8.37 -2.67
C VAL A 62 16.91 -8.44 -3.42
N LEU A 63 16.90 -8.69 -4.73
CA LEU A 63 15.68 -8.81 -5.54
C LEU A 63 14.64 -9.76 -4.96
N GLY A 64 15.06 -10.92 -4.45
CA GLY A 64 14.14 -11.87 -3.82
C GLY A 64 13.45 -11.30 -2.57
N LYS A 65 14.21 -10.58 -1.72
CA LYS A 65 13.65 -9.91 -0.54
C LYS A 65 12.71 -8.77 -0.94
N ILE A 66 13.09 -7.98 -1.95
CA ILE A 66 12.26 -6.90 -2.49
C ILE A 66 10.95 -7.47 -3.03
N PHE A 67 11.00 -8.58 -3.77
CA PHE A 67 9.82 -9.23 -4.30
C PHE A 67 8.90 -9.73 -3.18
N ILE A 68 9.44 -10.43 -2.18
CA ILE A 68 8.67 -10.93 -1.04
C ILE A 68 8.01 -9.77 -0.27
N LEU A 69 8.77 -8.71 0.03
CA LEU A 69 8.24 -7.52 0.71
C LEU A 69 7.20 -6.80 -0.15
N ALA A 70 7.41 -6.68 -1.45
CA ALA A 70 6.47 -6.05 -2.37
C ALA A 70 5.15 -6.85 -2.44
N VAL A 71 5.24 -8.18 -2.51
CA VAL A 71 4.07 -9.07 -2.55
C VAL A 71 3.33 -9.03 -1.21
N LEU A 72 4.02 -9.24 -0.08
CA LEU A 72 3.39 -9.31 1.24
C LEU A 72 2.88 -7.93 1.71
N GLY A 73 3.75 -6.92 1.67
CA GLY A 73 3.47 -5.62 2.24
C GLY A 73 2.57 -4.74 1.38
N THR A 74 2.66 -4.87 0.06
CA THR A 74 1.93 -3.98 -0.88
C THR A 74 0.84 -4.71 -1.62
N ALA A 75 1.13 -5.80 -2.33
CA ALA A 75 0.10 -6.44 -3.15
C ALA A 75 -0.97 -7.14 -2.29
N LEU A 76 -0.54 -7.97 -1.35
CA LEU A 76 -1.42 -8.77 -0.50
C LEU A 76 -2.20 -7.88 0.48
N TYR A 77 -1.50 -7.04 1.25
CA TYR A 77 -2.15 -6.12 2.19
C TYR A 77 -3.19 -5.23 1.50
N GLN A 78 -2.84 -4.58 0.39
CA GLN A 78 -3.79 -3.69 -0.31
C GLN A 78 -4.98 -4.50 -0.82
N SER A 79 -4.77 -5.69 -1.40
CA SER A 79 -5.87 -6.53 -1.90
C SER A 79 -6.82 -6.95 -0.77
N LEU A 80 -6.29 -7.37 0.39
CA LEU A 80 -7.10 -7.68 1.56
C LEU A 80 -7.82 -6.44 2.10
N ALA A 81 -7.18 -5.27 2.10
CA ALA A 81 -7.81 -4.02 2.51
C ALA A 81 -8.98 -3.67 1.58
N TYR A 82 -8.82 -3.79 0.26
CA TYR A 82 -9.90 -3.60 -0.70
C TYR A 82 -11.05 -4.61 -0.50
N PHE A 83 -10.73 -5.87 -0.20
CA PHE A 83 -11.74 -6.88 0.13
C PHE A 83 -12.47 -6.58 1.45
N ALA A 84 -11.75 -6.11 2.47
CA ALA A 84 -12.36 -5.64 3.71
C ALA A 84 -13.25 -4.41 3.46
N ALA A 85 -12.96 -3.58 2.45
CA ALA A 85 -13.77 -2.40 2.13
C ALA A 85 -15.16 -2.78 1.66
N SER A 86 -15.36 -3.93 0.99
CA SER A 86 -16.71 -4.38 0.64
C SER A 86 -17.43 -4.96 1.86
N LEU A 87 -16.72 -5.65 2.76
CA LEU A 87 -17.29 -6.34 3.92
C LEU A 87 -17.54 -5.46 5.15
N THR A 88 -16.78 -4.38 5.36
CA THR A 88 -16.84 -3.56 6.58
C THR A 88 -16.96 -2.06 6.32
N THR A 89 -17.14 -1.25 7.37
CA THR A 89 -17.23 0.21 7.28
C THR A 89 -15.84 0.86 7.35
N ALA A 90 -15.69 2.05 6.77
CA ALA A 90 -14.42 2.79 6.81
C ALA A 90 -13.90 3.01 8.24
N THR A 91 -14.80 3.19 9.22
CA THR A 91 -14.45 3.33 10.64
C THR A 91 -13.74 2.08 11.18
N ASN A 92 -14.29 0.89 10.92
CA ASN A 92 -13.70 -0.37 11.37
C ASN A 92 -12.34 -0.63 10.72
N MET A 93 -12.18 -0.26 9.45
CA MET A 93 -10.89 -0.35 8.75
C MET A 93 -9.84 0.56 9.37
N GLY A 94 -10.22 1.79 9.74
CA GLY A 94 -9.36 2.73 10.46
C GLY A 94 -8.94 2.22 11.83
N ILE A 95 -9.87 1.62 12.59
CA ILE A 95 -9.58 0.99 13.89
C ILE A 95 -8.56 -0.14 13.72
N ILE A 96 -8.77 -1.05 12.77
CA ILE A 96 -7.82 -2.15 12.51
C ILE A 96 -6.44 -1.59 12.11
N GLN A 97 -6.40 -0.59 11.23
CA GLN A 97 -5.14 0.06 10.84
C GLN A 97 -4.41 0.72 12.01
N SER A 98 -5.14 1.29 12.97
CA SER A 98 -4.55 1.88 14.18
C SER A 98 -3.83 0.87 15.07
N MET A 99 -4.14 -0.42 14.93
CA MET A 99 -3.49 -1.51 15.67
C MET A 99 -2.24 -2.05 14.96
N VAL A 100 -2.02 -1.72 13.68
CA VAL A 100 -0.85 -2.19 12.90
C VAL A 100 0.48 -1.83 13.58
N PRO A 101 0.69 -0.61 14.14
CA PRO A 101 1.91 -0.31 14.88
C PRO A 101 2.14 -1.22 16.09
N MET A 102 1.09 -1.56 16.84
CA MET A 102 1.20 -2.50 17.96
C MET A 102 1.59 -3.91 17.49
N MET A 103 0.96 -4.40 16.42
CA MET A 103 1.30 -5.71 15.84
C MET A 103 2.74 -5.75 15.33
N ALA A 104 3.18 -4.68 14.65
CA ALA A 104 4.55 -4.54 14.17
C ALA A 104 5.57 -4.52 15.31
N LEU A 105 5.29 -3.80 16.40
CA LEU A 105 6.12 -3.82 17.60
C LEU A 105 6.19 -5.21 18.21
N GLY A 106 5.06 -5.90 18.37
CA GLY A 106 5.02 -7.26 18.91
C GLY A 106 5.84 -8.26 18.08
N LEU A 107 5.74 -8.20 16.75
CA LEU A 107 6.52 -9.03 15.83
C LEU A 107 8.01 -8.67 15.77
N SER A 108 8.37 -7.43 16.07
CA SER A 108 9.77 -6.97 16.05
C SER A 108 10.56 -7.42 17.28
N ILE A 109 9.89 -7.78 18.37
CA ILE A 109 10.52 -8.16 19.65
C ILE A 109 10.64 -9.69 19.76
N ALA A 110 9.91 -10.44 18.93
CA ALA A 110 9.98 -11.90 18.81
C ALA A 110 11.08 -12.35 17.84
#